data_AF-A0A956E391-F1
#
_entry.id   AF-A0A956E391-F1
#
_cell.length_a   1.000
_cell.length_b   1.000
_cell.length_c   1.000
_cell.angle_alpha   90.00
_cell.angle_beta   90.00
_cell.angle_gamma   90.00
#
_symmetry.space_group_name_H-M   'P 1'
#
loop_
_entity.id
_entity.type
_entity.pdbx_description
1 polymer ?
#
loop_
_entity_poly.entity_id
_entity_poly.type
_entity_poly.pdbx_seq_one_letter_code
_entity_poly.pdbx_strand_id
1 'polypeptide(L)'
;MRFDIHGPFTIPRTSRQVDKQGLRVFWQDVEASAPGLSTACGCYVFVLQAAGTAIRPWYVGKAEKQTFRAECLQQHKLKHYNEVLATVRGTPKLFLLAKRTPKGKFSKPTAFKYTDVRLLENHLIGMALAVNRDLRNTASTMHTRKLIVPGFFGTPVGRPNGSETDLKKTFKLG
;
A
#
# COMPACT_ATOMS: atom_id res chain seq x y z
N MET A 1 15.22 12.12 -1.63
CA MET A 1 14.00 12.05 -2.50
C MET A 1 12.78 12.15 -1.61
N ARG A 2 11.71 12.80 -2.08
CA ARG A 2 10.52 13.09 -1.26
C ARG A 2 9.28 12.42 -1.86
N PHE A 3 8.48 11.82 -0.98
CA PHE A 3 7.16 11.27 -1.28
C PHE A 3 6.15 11.95 -0.36
N ASP A 4 5.02 12.38 -0.91
CA ASP A 4 3.90 12.87 -0.11
C ASP A 4 2.81 11.80 -0.07
N ILE A 5 2.16 11.67 1.09
CA ILE A 5 1.09 10.69 1.32
C ILE A 5 -0.25 11.37 1.13
N HIS A 6 -1.12 10.76 0.32
CA HIS A 6 -2.47 11.24 0.04
C HIS A 6 -3.49 10.13 0.32
N GLY A 7 -4.68 10.55 0.79
CA GLY A 7 -5.77 9.65 1.17
C GLY A 7 -5.91 9.48 2.70
N PRO A 8 -6.61 8.43 3.16
CA PRO A 8 -7.08 7.31 2.35
C PRO A 8 -8.35 7.67 1.56
N PHE A 9 -8.33 7.41 0.25
CA PHE A 9 -9.48 7.62 -0.63
C PHE A 9 -10.38 6.38 -0.63
N THR A 10 -11.68 6.56 -0.46
CA THR A 10 -12.64 5.43 -0.47
C THR A 10 -12.81 4.91 -1.89
N ILE A 11 -12.50 3.65 -2.13
CA ILE A 11 -12.77 3.01 -3.42
C ILE A 11 -14.26 2.66 -3.48
N PRO A 12 -15.00 3.08 -4.51
CA PRO A 12 -16.40 2.73 -4.66
C PRO A 12 -16.53 1.22 -4.84
N ARG A 13 -17.52 0.63 -4.17
CA ARG A 13 -17.78 -0.80 -4.24
C ARG A 13 -19.27 -1.09 -4.30
N THR A 14 -19.63 -2.13 -5.03
CA THR A 14 -20.84 -2.89 -4.78
C THR A 14 -20.58 -3.87 -3.63
N SER A 15 -21.60 -4.60 -3.18
CA SER A 15 -21.53 -5.50 -2.00
C SER A 15 -20.18 -6.18 -1.78
N ARG A 16 -19.63 -6.88 -2.79
CA ARG A 16 -18.37 -7.64 -2.68
C ARG A 16 -17.30 -7.30 -3.73
N GLN A 17 -17.50 -6.28 -4.55
CA GLN A 17 -16.59 -5.96 -5.65
C GLN A 17 -16.44 -4.45 -5.83
N VAL A 18 -15.30 -4.02 -6.35
CA VAL A 18 -15.10 -2.62 -6.76
C VAL A 18 -16.13 -2.25 -7.83
N ASP A 19 -16.82 -1.14 -7.63
CA ASP A 19 -17.76 -0.59 -8.59
C ASP A 19 -16.99 0.21 -9.65
N LYS A 20 -17.00 -0.30 -10.88
CA LYS A 20 -16.31 0.34 -12.01
C LYS A 20 -16.96 1.66 -12.41
N GLN A 21 -18.27 1.82 -12.23
CA GLN A 21 -18.98 3.04 -12.63
C GLN A 21 -18.61 4.21 -11.71
N GLY A 22 -18.49 3.96 -10.41
CA GLY A 22 -18.04 4.94 -9.42
C GLY A 22 -16.57 5.37 -9.57
N LEU A 23 -15.74 4.66 -10.33
CA LEU A 23 -14.30 5.00 -10.44
C LEU A 23 -14.05 6.38 -11.05
N ARG A 24 -14.99 6.89 -11.87
CA ARG A 24 -14.90 8.26 -12.39
C ARG A 24 -14.93 9.27 -11.23
N VAL A 25 -15.86 9.10 -10.30
CA VAL A 25 -16.02 9.97 -9.12
C VAL A 25 -14.81 9.84 -8.20
N PHE A 26 -14.35 8.61 -7.96
CA PHE A 26 -13.12 8.37 -7.21
C PHE A 26 -11.93 9.19 -7.72
N TRP A 27 -11.69 9.22 -9.04
CA TRP A 27 -10.57 9.99 -9.59
C TRP A 27 -10.82 11.51 -9.56
N GLN A 28 -12.08 11.95 -9.56
CA GLN A 28 -12.41 13.36 -9.33
C GLN A 28 -12.07 13.78 -7.90
N ASP A 29 -12.38 12.95 -6.90
CA ASP A 29 -12.03 13.21 -5.49
C ASP A 29 -10.51 13.27 -5.29
N VAL A 30 -9.78 12.34 -5.94
CA VAL A 30 -8.30 12.33 -5.92
C VAL A 30 -7.74 13.64 -6.49
N GLU A 31 -8.22 14.08 -7.65
CA GLU A 31 -7.78 15.33 -8.28
C GLU A 31 -8.18 16.58 -7.49
N ALA A 32 -9.38 16.60 -6.90
CA ALA A 32 -9.83 17.68 -6.04
C ALA A 32 -8.97 17.81 -4.77
N SER A 33 -8.49 16.70 -4.21
CA SER A 33 -7.62 16.72 -3.03
C SER A 33 -6.23 17.28 -3.31
N ALA A 34 -5.69 17.02 -4.50
CA ALA A 34 -4.37 17.45 -4.93
C ALA A 34 -4.28 17.44 -6.46
N PRO A 35 -4.37 18.60 -7.12
CA PRO A 35 -4.35 18.68 -8.58
C PRO A 35 -3.11 18.03 -9.19
N GLY A 36 -3.33 17.13 -10.16
CA GLY A 36 -2.30 16.36 -10.84
C GLY A 36 -1.86 15.08 -10.13
N LEU A 37 -2.45 14.72 -9.00
CA LEU A 37 -2.14 13.51 -8.25
C LEU A 37 -2.49 12.24 -9.02
N SER A 38 -3.65 12.16 -9.68
CA SER A 38 -4.05 10.96 -10.44
C SER A 38 -3.08 10.64 -11.60
N THR A 39 -2.39 11.67 -12.10
CA THR A 39 -1.39 11.57 -13.17
C THR A 39 0.05 11.46 -12.67
N ALA A 40 0.26 11.38 -11.35
CA ALA A 40 1.57 11.19 -10.74
C ALA A 40 2.02 9.73 -10.75
N CYS A 41 3.28 9.50 -10.38
CA CYS A 41 3.89 8.19 -10.15
C CYS A 41 4.31 8.02 -8.67
N GLY A 42 4.48 6.76 -8.23
CA GLY A 42 4.88 6.45 -6.85
C GLY A 42 4.42 5.08 -6.37
N CYS A 43 4.11 4.95 -5.08
CA CYS A 43 3.57 3.72 -4.48
C CYS A 43 2.11 3.91 -4.07
N TYR A 44 1.39 2.81 -3.89
CA TYR A 44 0.01 2.84 -3.39
C TYR A 44 -0.24 1.65 -2.47
N VAL A 45 -1.15 1.84 -1.51
CA VAL A 45 -1.52 0.81 -0.54
C VAL A 45 -3.04 0.68 -0.51
N PHE A 46 -3.53 -0.49 -0.89
CA PHE A 46 -4.92 -0.88 -0.73
C PHE A 46 -5.12 -1.44 0.67
N VAL A 47 -6.12 -0.89 1.36
CA VAL A 47 -6.44 -1.20 2.74
C VAL A 47 -7.94 -1.49 2.88
N LEU A 48 -8.31 -2.25 3.90
CA LEU A 48 -9.68 -2.30 4.40
C LEU A 48 -9.73 -1.61 5.74
N GLN A 49 -10.69 -0.69 5.89
CA GLN A 49 -11.04 -0.11 7.17
C GLN A 49 -12.23 -0.88 7.77
N ALA A 50 -12.02 -1.50 8.94
CA ALA A 50 -13.10 -2.12 9.71
C ALA A 50 -13.99 -1.06 10.38
N ALA A 51 -15.14 -1.47 10.94
CA ALA A 51 -15.99 -0.58 11.72
C ALA A 51 -15.18 0.03 12.90
N GLY A 52 -15.23 1.36 13.05
CA GLY A 52 -14.34 2.12 13.93
C GLY A 52 -13.18 2.74 13.14
N THR A 53 -11.94 2.39 13.48
CA THR A 53 -10.73 3.07 12.95
C THR A 53 -9.61 2.14 12.49
N ALA A 54 -9.70 0.83 12.73
CA ALA A 54 -8.63 -0.09 12.36
C ALA A 54 -8.50 -0.22 10.83
N ILE A 55 -7.35 0.20 10.30
CA ILE A 55 -6.99 0.12 8.88
C ILE A 55 -5.97 -1.00 8.71
N ARG A 56 -6.29 -2.01 7.89
CA ARG A 56 -5.40 -3.14 7.60
C ARG A 56 -4.96 -3.14 6.14
N PRO A 57 -3.65 -3.19 5.82
CA PRO A 57 -3.16 -3.24 4.45
C PRO A 57 -3.35 -4.64 3.87
N TRP A 58 -3.81 -4.70 2.62
CA TRP A 58 -4.08 -5.97 1.92
C TRP A 58 -3.31 -6.11 0.62
N TYR A 59 -2.89 -5.00 0.02
CA TYR A 59 -2.05 -5.03 -1.17
C TYR A 59 -1.22 -3.74 -1.24
N VAL A 60 0.05 -3.87 -1.61
CA VAL A 60 0.95 -2.75 -1.89
C VAL A 60 1.34 -2.82 -3.37
N GLY A 61 1.41 -1.70 -4.06
CA GLY A 61 1.93 -1.68 -5.41
C GLY A 61 2.68 -0.40 -5.73
N LYS A 62 3.29 -0.37 -6.91
CA LYS A 62 3.92 0.82 -7.48
C LYS A 62 3.33 1.18 -8.83
N ALA A 63 3.32 2.47 -9.11
CA ALA A 63 3.00 3.08 -10.39
C ALA A 63 4.24 3.85 -10.85
N GLU A 64 5.25 3.14 -11.41
CA GLU A 64 6.52 3.76 -11.86
C GLU A 64 6.51 4.05 -13.37
N LYS A 65 5.88 3.16 -14.15
CA LYS A 65 5.80 3.23 -15.63
C LYS A 65 4.49 3.84 -16.14
N GLN A 66 3.48 3.89 -15.27
CA GLN A 66 2.15 4.39 -15.57
C GLN A 66 1.70 5.30 -14.43
N THR A 67 0.71 6.13 -14.70
CA THR A 67 0.12 7.01 -13.68
C THR A 67 -0.64 6.20 -12.64
N PHE A 68 -0.89 6.77 -11.46
CA PHE A 68 -1.78 6.12 -10.48
C PHE A 68 -3.13 5.75 -11.10
N ARG A 69 -3.71 6.65 -11.91
CA ARG A 69 -4.98 6.40 -12.60
C ARG A 69 -4.95 5.18 -13.52
N ALA A 70 -3.85 5.00 -14.23
CA ALA A 70 -3.68 3.91 -15.18
C ALA A 70 -3.24 2.59 -14.53
N GLU A 71 -2.61 2.64 -13.34
CA GLU A 71 -2.00 1.47 -12.70
C GLU A 71 -2.85 0.87 -11.55
N CYS A 72 -3.29 1.68 -10.58
CA CYS A 72 -3.81 1.18 -9.30
C CYS A 72 -5.07 0.31 -9.43
N LEU A 73 -5.83 0.52 -10.49
CA LEU A 73 -7.13 -0.12 -10.73
C LEU A 73 -7.13 -0.94 -12.03
N GLN A 74 -5.96 -1.38 -12.50
CA GLN A 74 -5.89 -2.36 -13.59
C GLN A 74 -6.55 -3.68 -13.19
N GLN A 75 -7.05 -4.42 -14.18
CA GLN A 75 -7.83 -5.64 -13.98
C GLN A 75 -7.16 -6.64 -13.02
N HIS A 76 -5.85 -6.85 -13.16
CA HIS A 76 -5.12 -7.80 -12.31
C HIS A 76 -4.92 -7.29 -10.86
N LYS A 77 -4.93 -5.96 -10.63
CA LYS A 77 -4.97 -5.36 -9.28
C LYS A 77 -6.35 -5.46 -8.66
N LEU A 78 -7.38 -5.15 -9.45
CA LEU A 78 -8.78 -5.29 -9.06
C LEU A 78 -9.13 -6.73 -8.69
N LYS A 79 -8.52 -7.73 -9.35
CA LYS A 79 -8.67 -9.14 -8.96
C LYS A 79 -8.26 -9.35 -7.50
N HIS A 80 -7.08 -8.87 -7.08
CA HIS A 80 -6.64 -8.94 -5.69
C HIS A 80 -7.59 -8.20 -4.74
N TYR A 81 -8.11 -7.04 -5.13
CA TYR A 81 -9.00 -6.25 -4.28
C TYR A 81 -10.34 -6.96 -4.08
N ASN A 82 -10.92 -7.47 -5.17
CA ASN A 82 -12.18 -8.19 -5.15
C ASN A 82 -12.08 -9.51 -4.38
N GLU A 83 -10.96 -10.24 -4.51
CA GLU A 83 -10.69 -11.45 -3.73
C GLU A 83 -10.65 -11.17 -2.22
N VAL A 84 -10.19 -9.99 -1.81
CA VAL A 84 -10.19 -9.57 -0.40
C VAL A 84 -11.58 -9.11 0.03
N LEU A 85 -12.26 -8.31 -0.79
CA LEU A 85 -13.62 -7.82 -0.53
C LEU A 85 -14.67 -8.94 -0.48
N ALA A 86 -14.40 -10.07 -1.13
CA ALA A 86 -15.28 -11.23 -1.09
C ALA A 86 -15.27 -11.94 0.27
N THR A 87 -14.17 -11.86 1.03
CA THR A 87 -13.95 -12.65 2.26
C THR A 87 -13.84 -11.78 3.51
N VAL A 88 -13.43 -10.52 3.39
CA VAL A 88 -13.18 -9.63 4.52
C VAL A 88 -14.13 -8.45 4.47
N ARG A 89 -14.82 -8.19 5.60
CA ARG A 89 -15.70 -7.03 5.74
C ARG A 89 -14.86 -5.76 5.99
N GLY A 90 -15.23 -4.68 5.32
CA GLY A 90 -14.64 -3.36 5.55
C GLY A 90 -14.91 -2.40 4.40
N THR A 91 -14.55 -1.14 4.62
CA THR A 91 -14.57 -0.11 3.59
C THR A 91 -13.23 -0.12 2.85
N PRO A 92 -13.20 -0.42 1.54
CA PRO A 92 -11.96 -0.39 0.78
C PRO A 92 -11.47 1.04 0.60
N LYS A 93 -10.18 1.24 0.88
CA LYS A 93 -9.54 2.53 0.67
C LYS A 93 -8.17 2.39 0.01
N LEU A 94 -7.69 3.49 -0.56
CA LEU A 94 -6.41 3.58 -1.22
C LEU A 94 -5.60 4.76 -0.67
N PHE A 95 -4.37 4.47 -0.25
CA PHE A 95 -3.35 5.50 -0.05
C PHE A 95 -2.50 5.64 -1.31
N LEU A 96 -2.16 6.87 -1.67
CA LEU A 96 -1.26 7.19 -2.78
C LEU A 96 -0.03 7.90 -2.22
N LEU A 97 1.15 7.30 -2.38
CA LEU A 97 2.43 7.86 -1.98
C LEU A 97 3.12 8.42 -3.22
N ALA A 98 2.87 9.70 -3.49
CA ALA A 98 3.23 10.37 -4.73
C ALA A 98 4.66 10.90 -4.67
N LYS A 99 5.50 10.52 -5.64
CA LYS A 99 6.88 10.99 -5.73
C LYS A 99 6.94 12.46 -6.13
N ARG A 100 7.77 13.25 -5.47
CA ARG A 100 8.06 14.65 -5.82
C ARG A 100 9.36 14.81 -6.59
N THR A 101 9.40 15.82 -7.45
CA THR A 101 10.64 16.34 -8.04
C THR A 101 11.36 17.25 -7.03
N PRO A 102 12.66 17.57 -7.21
CA PRO A 102 13.35 18.52 -6.35
C PRO A 102 12.65 19.90 -6.28
N LYS A 103 11.93 20.28 -7.34
CA LYS A 103 11.14 21.52 -7.42
C LYS A 103 9.74 21.40 -6.80
N GLY A 104 9.43 20.31 -6.07
CA GLY A 104 8.15 20.12 -5.39
C GLY A 104 6.96 19.69 -6.26
N LYS A 105 7.14 19.54 -7.58
CA LYS A 105 6.07 19.06 -8.48
C LYS A 105 5.88 17.55 -8.35
N PHE A 106 4.69 17.04 -8.67
CA PHE A 106 4.49 15.60 -8.81
C PHE A 106 5.37 15.05 -9.95
N SER A 107 6.09 13.97 -9.66
CA SER A 107 6.83 13.23 -10.68
C SER A 107 5.84 12.51 -11.60
N LYS A 108 6.13 12.52 -12.89
CA LYS A 108 5.37 11.78 -13.89
C LYS A 108 6.02 10.41 -14.13
N PRO A 109 5.27 9.42 -14.62
CA PRO A 109 5.86 8.15 -15.03
C PRO A 109 6.89 8.38 -16.14
N THR A 110 7.94 7.57 -16.14
CA THR A 110 8.94 7.56 -17.21
C THR A 110 9.21 6.13 -17.66
N ALA A 111 9.81 5.97 -18.84
CA ALA A 111 10.24 4.66 -19.33
C ALA A 111 11.34 4.04 -18.44
N PHE A 112 12.08 4.89 -17.72
CA PHE A 112 13.16 4.49 -16.83
C PHE A 112 12.65 4.02 -15.47
N LYS A 113 13.41 3.11 -14.85
CA LYS A 113 13.07 2.53 -13.55
C LYS A 113 13.32 3.56 -12.45
N TYR A 114 12.33 3.81 -11.60
CA TYR A 114 12.50 4.58 -10.38
C TYR A 114 13.00 3.64 -9.27
N THR A 115 14.32 3.60 -9.05
CA THR A 115 14.95 2.76 -8.02
C THR A 115 14.41 3.06 -6.62
N ASP A 116 14.08 4.31 -6.35
CA ASP A 116 13.51 4.80 -5.11
C ASP A 116 12.07 4.36 -4.89
N VAL A 117 11.24 4.38 -5.93
CA VAL A 117 9.86 3.83 -5.88
C VAL A 117 9.90 2.34 -5.55
N ARG A 118 10.85 1.59 -6.11
CA ARG A 118 11.02 0.16 -5.83
C ARG A 118 11.47 -0.10 -4.40
N LEU A 119 12.42 0.69 -3.91
CA LEU A 119 12.88 0.60 -2.53
C LEU A 119 11.74 0.88 -1.55
N LEU A 120 10.96 1.93 -1.82
CA LEU A 120 9.79 2.27 -1.01
C LEU A 120 8.72 1.16 -1.06
N GLU A 121 8.40 0.62 -2.23
CA GLU A 121 7.46 -0.50 -2.37
C GLU A 121 7.88 -1.71 -1.52
N ASN A 122 9.15 -2.11 -1.60
CA ASN A 122 9.66 -3.24 -0.82
C ASN A 122 9.56 -2.98 0.69
N HIS A 123 9.86 -1.76 1.13
CA HIS A 123 9.74 -1.37 2.54
C HIS A 123 8.27 -1.39 3.01
N LEU A 124 7.36 -0.81 2.22
CA LEU A 124 5.92 -0.84 2.48
C LEU A 124 5.37 -2.28 2.55
N ILE A 125 5.85 -3.18 1.68
CA ILE A 125 5.48 -4.60 1.72
C ILE A 125 5.94 -5.24 3.03
N GLY A 126 7.17 -4.98 3.47
CA GLY A 126 7.70 -5.50 4.74
C GLY A 126 6.87 -5.05 5.94
N MET A 127 6.55 -3.76 6.02
CA MET A 127 5.68 -3.21 7.08
C MET A 127 4.26 -3.78 6.99
N ALA A 128 3.71 -3.89 5.78
CA ALA A 128 2.38 -4.45 5.60
C ALA A 128 2.30 -5.93 6.00
N LEU A 129 3.36 -6.71 5.78
CA LEU A 129 3.47 -8.11 6.24
C LEU A 129 3.60 -8.24 7.76
N ALA A 130 4.22 -7.26 8.43
CA ALA A 130 4.29 -7.23 9.89
C ALA A 130 2.90 -7.06 10.52
N VAL A 131 2.01 -6.30 9.86
CA VAL A 131 0.63 -6.05 10.32
C VAL A 131 -0.38 -7.06 9.74
N ASN A 132 -0.15 -7.56 8.53
CA ASN A 132 -1.03 -8.49 7.84
C ASN A 132 -0.24 -9.60 7.11
N ARG A 133 -0.20 -10.80 7.71
CA ARG A 133 0.43 -11.99 7.10
C ARG A 133 -0.24 -12.48 5.83
N ASP A 134 -1.51 -12.11 5.63
CA ASP A 134 -2.34 -12.50 4.47
C ASP A 134 -2.26 -11.49 3.32
N LEU A 135 -1.23 -10.64 3.28
CA LEU A 135 -1.01 -9.66 2.22
C LEU A 135 -1.09 -10.35 0.84
N ARG A 136 -1.76 -9.75 -0.15
CA ARG A 136 -2.02 -10.38 -1.46
C ARG A 136 -0.91 -10.20 -2.50
N ASN A 137 0.16 -9.47 -2.20
CA ASN A 137 1.31 -9.33 -3.08
C ASN A 137 1.89 -10.72 -3.43
N THR A 138 2.01 -11.06 -4.72
CA THR A 138 2.43 -12.40 -5.19
C THR A 138 3.94 -12.51 -5.38
N ALA A 139 4.61 -11.48 -5.90
CA ALA A 139 6.01 -11.58 -6.37
C ALA A 139 7.07 -11.34 -5.28
N SER A 140 6.88 -10.36 -4.38
CA SER A 140 7.91 -9.97 -3.41
C SER A 140 7.77 -10.61 -2.02
N THR A 141 6.71 -11.39 -1.76
CA THR A 141 6.41 -11.87 -0.41
C THR A 141 6.84 -13.30 -0.11
N MET A 142 7.28 -14.09 -1.11
CA MET A 142 7.58 -15.51 -0.91
C MET A 142 8.72 -15.74 0.11
N HIS A 143 9.76 -14.91 0.08
CA HIS A 143 10.88 -14.98 1.02
C HIS A 143 10.54 -14.34 2.38
N THR A 144 9.82 -13.21 2.38
CA THR A 144 9.50 -12.47 3.61
C THR A 144 8.40 -13.13 4.46
N ARG A 145 7.49 -13.92 3.88
CA ARG A 145 6.45 -14.64 4.64
C ARG A 145 7.00 -15.74 5.54
N LYS A 146 8.11 -16.37 5.13
CA LYS A 146 8.79 -17.44 5.89
C LYS A 146 9.85 -16.91 6.86
N LEU A 147 10.24 -15.64 6.73
CA LEU A 147 11.24 -15.02 7.58
C LEU A 147 10.62 -14.71 8.95
N ILE A 148 11.01 -15.50 9.95
CA ILE A 148 10.73 -15.27 11.36
C ILE A 148 12.03 -14.75 11.98
N VAL A 149 12.00 -13.51 12.44
CA VAL A 149 13.01 -12.91 13.31
C VAL A 149 12.28 -12.57 14.60
N PRO A 150 12.38 -13.40 15.65
CA PRO A 150 11.79 -13.10 16.95
C PRO A 150 12.17 -11.68 17.40
N GLY A 151 11.18 -10.94 17.90
CA GLY A 151 11.33 -9.53 18.21
C GLY A 151 11.40 -8.53 17.03
N PHE A 152 11.35 -8.96 15.76
CA PHE A 152 11.45 -8.04 14.61
C PHE A 152 10.45 -8.36 13.48
N PHE A 153 10.36 -9.61 13.04
CA PHE A 153 9.37 -10.11 12.08
C PHE A 153 8.75 -11.43 12.54
N GLY A 154 7.43 -11.51 12.63
CA GLY A 154 6.73 -12.80 12.77
C GLY A 154 6.96 -13.47 14.11
N THR A 155 7.14 -12.66 15.16
CA THR A 155 7.46 -13.10 16.51
C THR A 155 6.48 -14.18 16.97
N PRO A 156 6.95 -15.40 17.27
CA PRO A 156 6.13 -16.44 17.88
C PRO A 156 5.59 -15.98 19.23
N VAL A 157 4.46 -16.55 19.66
CA VAL A 157 3.90 -16.27 20.99
C VAL A 157 4.87 -16.77 22.06
N GLY A 158 5.44 -15.86 22.85
CA GLY A 158 6.42 -16.15 23.89
C GLY A 158 7.02 -14.88 24.50
N ARG A 159 7.69 -15.00 25.65
CA ARG A 159 8.40 -13.86 26.27
C ARG A 159 9.69 -13.59 25.47
N PRO A 160 9.88 -12.39 24.93
CA PRO A 160 11.10 -12.06 24.19
C PRO A 160 12.32 -12.14 25.10
N ASN A 161 13.44 -12.63 24.58
CA ASN A 161 14.70 -12.65 25.33
C ASN A 161 15.34 -11.24 25.39
N GLY A 162 16.42 -11.10 26.18
CA GLY A 162 17.10 -9.81 26.37
C GLY A 162 17.59 -9.19 25.06
N SER A 163 18.23 -9.99 24.20
CA SER A 163 18.75 -9.55 22.91
C SER A 163 17.66 -9.08 21.95
N GLU A 164 16.50 -9.75 21.93
CA GLU A 164 15.33 -9.33 21.16
C GLU A 164 14.80 -7.97 21.62
N THR A 165 14.80 -7.74 22.93
CA THR A 165 14.34 -6.49 23.54
C THR A 165 15.30 -5.33 23.25
N ASP A 166 16.61 -5.57 23.34
CA ASP A 166 17.63 -4.56 23.08
C ASP A 166 17.70 -4.19 21.60
N LEU A 167 17.52 -5.17 20.71
CA LEU A 167 17.45 -4.94 19.27
C LEU A 167 16.22 -4.09 18.90
N LYS A 168 15.04 -4.38 19.48
CA LYS A 168 13.83 -3.56 19.29
C LYS A 168 14.05 -2.11 19.69
N LYS A 169 14.64 -1.89 20.87
CA LYS A 169 14.96 -0.55 21.38
C LYS A 169 15.92 0.19 20.45
N THR A 170 16.96 -0.51 19.97
CA THR A 170 17.96 0.05 19.05
C THR A 170 17.31 0.60 17.77
N PHE A 171 16.32 -0.10 17.22
CA PHE A 171 15.62 0.33 16.02
C PHE A 171 14.36 1.19 16.26
N LYS A 172 14.05 1.53 17.53
CA LYS A 172 12.83 2.26 17.92
C LYS A 172 11.55 1.64 17.35
N LEU A 173 11.49 0.31 17.29
CA LEU A 173 10.28 -0.40 16.90
C LEU A 173 9.39 -0.47 18.14
N GLY A 174 8.28 0.29 18.10
CA GLY A 174 7.30 0.43 19.18
C GLY A 174 6.59 -0.87 19.54
#